data_AF-A0A519LL55-F1
#
_entry.id   AF-A0A519LL55-F1
#
_cell.length_a   1.000
_cell.length_b   1.000
_cell.length_c   1.000
_cell.angle_alpha   90.00
_cell.angle_beta   90.00
_cell.angle_gamma   90.00
#
_symmetry.space_group_name_H-M   'P 1'
#
loop_
_entity.id
_entity.type
_entity.pdbx_description
1 polymer ?
#
loop_
_entity_poly.entity_id
_entity_poly.type
_entity_poly.pdbx_seq_one_letter_code
_entity_poly.pdbx_strand_id
1 'polypeptide(L)'
;MDKIKDTRSFMRVTHRYLGFFLAGIMAVYAISGVLLIYRDTDFLKKENKIDKKIAVNLSEKELGKELKIKNFEVEKKEGDILKFKQGTYNAATGQAKYTKKELPFVLDKMTKLHKAQSKDTLSPLNAFFGFSLFFFVISSFWMFNPKTKAFKRGVKFAIAGLVISIILLFI
;
A
#
# COMPACT_ATOMS: atom_id res chain seq x y z
N MET A 1 -1.21 -26.19 -26.35
CA MET A 1 -1.77 -25.87 -25.02
C MET A 1 -1.24 -26.87 -24.00
N ASP A 2 -0.80 -26.41 -22.83
CA ASP A 2 -0.46 -27.34 -21.75
C ASP A 2 -1.66 -28.22 -21.41
N LYS A 3 -1.45 -29.54 -21.37
CA LYS A 3 -2.52 -30.49 -21.04
C LYS A 3 -2.67 -30.61 -19.53
N ILE A 4 -3.83 -30.23 -18.99
CA ILE A 4 -4.23 -30.53 -17.62
C ILE A 4 -4.70 -31.99 -17.60
N LYS A 5 -4.00 -32.83 -16.84
CA LYS A 5 -4.28 -34.27 -16.72
C LYS A 5 -4.75 -34.67 -15.33
N ASP A 6 -4.30 -33.92 -14.33
CA ASP A 6 -4.51 -34.17 -12.91
C ASP A 6 -4.39 -32.85 -12.13
N THR A 7 -4.64 -32.90 -10.82
CA THR A 7 -4.52 -31.74 -9.92
C THR A 7 -3.11 -31.16 -9.91
N ARG A 8 -2.06 -31.97 -10.06
CA ARG A 8 -0.67 -31.49 -10.04
C ARG A 8 -0.35 -30.66 -11.29
N SER A 9 -0.75 -31.14 -12.46
CA SER A 9 -0.59 -30.45 -13.74
C SER A 9 -1.44 -29.20 -13.79
N PHE A 10 -2.68 -29.23 -13.26
CA PHE A 10 -3.49 -28.02 -13.06
C PHE A 10 -2.76 -26.97 -12.23
N MET A 11 -2.32 -27.33 -11.01
CA MET A 11 -1.63 -26.42 -10.10
C MET A 11 -0.38 -25.81 -10.75
N ARG A 12 0.42 -26.62 -11.46
CA ARG A 12 1.64 -26.16 -12.14
C ARG A 12 1.35 -25.18 -13.29
N VAL A 13 0.38 -25.51 -14.15
CA VAL A 13 0.04 -24.68 -15.31
C VAL A 13 -0.56 -23.35 -14.84
N THR A 14 -1.52 -23.41 -13.92
CA THR A 14 -2.17 -22.22 -13.37
C THR A 14 -1.18 -21.36 -12.60
N HIS A 15 -0.34 -21.92 -11.73
CA HIS A 15 0.69 -21.15 -11.00
C HIS A 15 1.63 -20.41 -11.94
N ARG A 16 2.09 -21.06 -13.02
CA ARG A 16 2.99 -20.44 -13.99
C ARG A 16 2.34 -19.27 -14.71
N TYR A 17 1.16 -19.48 -15.31
CA TYR A 17 0.54 -18.44 -16.13
C TYR A 17 -0.06 -17.31 -15.30
N LEU A 18 -0.69 -17.64 -14.18
CA LEU A 18 -1.16 -16.63 -13.23
C LEU A 18 0.04 -15.87 -12.64
N GLY A 19 1.16 -16.55 -12.38
CA GLY A 19 2.41 -15.93 -11.93
C GLY A 19 2.95 -14.91 -12.92
N PHE A 20 3.04 -15.28 -14.22
CA PHE A 20 3.47 -14.34 -15.26
C PHE A 20 2.50 -13.16 -15.42
N PHE A 21 1.19 -13.43 -15.39
CA PHE A 21 0.17 -12.39 -15.47
C PHE A 21 0.30 -11.38 -14.32
N LEU A 22 0.57 -11.85 -13.10
CA LEU A 22 0.66 -11.01 -11.91
C LEU A 22 2.05 -10.40 -11.67
N ALA A 23 3.09 -10.77 -12.43
CA ALA A 23 4.47 -10.36 -12.16
C ALA A 23 4.64 -8.83 -12.06
N GLY A 24 4.01 -8.07 -12.97
CA GLY A 24 4.04 -6.61 -12.92
C GLY A 24 3.32 -6.03 -11.69
N ILE A 25 2.19 -6.61 -11.31
CA ILE A 25 1.45 -6.20 -10.11
C ILE A 25 2.26 -6.52 -8.85
N MET A 26 2.88 -7.70 -8.78
CA MET A 26 3.77 -8.09 -7.69
C MET A 26 4.93 -7.10 -7.53
N ALA A 27 5.55 -6.66 -8.63
CA ALA A 27 6.61 -5.66 -8.58
C ALA A 27 6.12 -4.32 -8.01
N VAL A 28 4.95 -3.84 -8.45
CA VAL A 28 4.33 -2.63 -7.90
C VAL A 28 4.07 -2.77 -6.40
N TYR A 29 3.53 -3.89 -5.95
CA TYR A 29 3.24 -4.14 -4.53
C TYR A 29 4.49 -4.28 -3.67
N ALA A 30 5.55 -4.90 -4.19
CA ALA A 30 6.82 -5.01 -3.48
C ALA A 30 7.45 -3.62 -3.26
N ILE A 31 7.54 -2.81 -4.32
CA ILE A 31 8.10 -1.45 -4.24
C ILE A 31 7.24 -0.58 -3.30
N SER A 32 5.94 -0.56 -3.51
CA SER A 32 5.04 0.25 -2.67
C SER A 32 4.98 -0.25 -1.23
N GLY A 33 5.10 -1.55 -0.98
CA GLY A 33 5.16 -2.11 0.37
C GLY A 33 6.34 -1.56 1.17
N VAL A 34 7.53 -1.51 0.57
CA VAL A 34 8.71 -0.88 1.19
C VAL A 34 8.47 0.61 1.45
N LEU A 35 7.91 1.34 0.48
CA LEU A 35 7.59 2.76 0.66
C LEU A 35 6.57 3.02 1.78
N LEU A 36 5.64 2.08 2.02
CA LEU A 36 4.63 2.20 3.06
C LEU A 36 5.18 2.01 4.48
N ILE A 37 6.32 1.33 4.62
CA ILE A 37 7.07 1.24 5.90
C ILE A 37 7.57 2.63 6.29
N TYR A 38 8.15 3.37 5.35
CA TYR A 38 8.78 4.69 5.58
C TYR A 38 7.84 5.89 5.35
N ARG A 39 6.51 5.68 5.32
CA ARG A 39 5.52 6.71 4.93
C ARG A 39 5.45 7.91 5.87
N ASP A 40 5.96 7.77 7.08
CA ASP A 40 6.10 8.77 8.13
C ASP A 40 7.38 9.60 8.00
N THR A 41 8.38 9.12 7.26
CA THR A 41 9.64 9.83 6.98
C THR A 41 9.55 10.72 5.74
N ASP A 42 10.60 11.49 5.45
CA ASP A 42 10.75 12.26 4.20
C ASP A 42 11.38 11.45 3.04
N PHE A 43 11.54 10.13 3.21
CA PHE A 43 12.18 9.27 2.23
C PHE A 43 11.51 9.37 0.86
N LEU A 44 12.31 9.74 -0.15
CA LEU A 44 11.92 9.93 -1.55
C LEU A 44 10.78 10.93 -1.80
N LYS A 45 10.36 11.72 -0.80
CA LYS A 45 9.34 12.75 -0.96
C LYS A 45 9.95 14.01 -1.55
N LYS A 46 9.14 14.75 -2.31
CA LYS A 46 9.46 16.08 -2.83
C LYS A 46 8.54 17.11 -2.21
N GLU A 47 9.05 18.32 -2.01
CA GLU A 47 8.26 19.45 -1.58
C GLU A 47 7.37 19.95 -2.72
N ASN A 48 6.09 20.12 -2.42
CA ASN A 48 5.12 20.67 -3.33
C ASN A 48 4.42 21.86 -2.67
N LYS A 49 4.50 23.03 -3.31
CA LYS A 49 3.85 24.26 -2.84
C LYS A 49 2.42 24.25 -3.36
N ILE A 50 1.45 24.25 -2.44
CA ILE A 50 0.03 24.20 -2.75
C ILE A 50 -0.58 25.55 -2.43
N ASP A 51 -1.26 26.12 -3.41
CA ASP A 51 -2.10 27.31 -3.28
C ASP A 51 -3.50 26.88 -3.74
N LYS A 52 -4.42 26.65 -2.78
CA LYS A 52 -5.79 26.19 -3.07
C LYS A 52 -6.83 26.91 -2.23
N LYS A 53 -8.01 27.10 -2.81
CA LYS A 53 -9.20 27.58 -2.09
C LYS A 53 -10.02 26.40 -1.58
N ILE A 54 -10.38 26.41 -0.31
CA ILE A 54 -11.21 25.42 0.37
C ILE A 54 -12.39 26.11 1.06
N ALA A 55 -13.23 25.35 1.76
CA ALA A 55 -14.35 25.92 2.52
C ALA A 55 -13.86 26.98 3.52
N VAL A 56 -14.66 28.03 3.72
CA VAL A 56 -14.41 29.10 4.69
C VAL A 56 -14.72 28.64 6.11
N ASN A 57 -14.17 29.33 7.11
CA ASN A 57 -14.46 29.13 8.54
C ASN A 57 -14.34 27.68 9.04
N LEU A 58 -13.46 26.87 8.43
CA LEU A 58 -13.14 25.54 8.92
C LEU A 58 -12.54 25.59 10.33
N SER A 59 -13.05 24.73 11.21
CA SER A 59 -12.38 24.45 12.49
C SER A 59 -11.01 23.82 12.25
N GLU A 60 -10.12 23.88 13.24
CA GLU A 60 -8.79 23.27 13.15
C GLU A 60 -8.83 21.78 12.76
N LYS A 61 -9.77 21.02 13.33
CA LYS A 61 -9.95 19.60 13.03
C LYS A 61 -10.40 19.37 11.58
N GLU A 62 -11.30 20.20 11.08
CA GLU A 62 -11.78 20.10 9.70
C GLU A 62 -10.71 20.54 8.72
N LEU A 63 -9.97 21.61 9.04
CA LEU A 63 -8.85 22.09 8.26
C LEU A 63 -7.76 21.04 8.14
N GLY A 64 -7.35 20.40 9.24
CA GLY A 64 -6.37 19.32 9.21
C GLY A 64 -6.79 18.14 8.33
N LYS A 65 -8.08 17.75 8.38
CA LYS A 65 -8.66 16.72 7.50
C LYS A 65 -8.67 17.14 6.03
N GLU A 66 -9.06 18.37 5.75
CA GLU A 66 -9.19 18.93 4.40
C GLU A 66 -7.83 19.12 3.71
N LEU A 67 -6.81 19.55 4.46
CA LEU A 67 -5.45 19.68 3.95
C LEU A 67 -4.71 18.33 3.84
N LYS A 68 -5.20 17.30 4.53
CA LYS A 68 -4.59 15.95 4.62
C LYS A 68 -3.12 16.04 5.06
N ILE A 69 -2.84 16.92 6.01
CA ILE A 69 -1.53 17.10 6.63
C ILE A 69 -1.48 16.20 7.87
N LYS A 70 -0.43 15.36 7.98
CA LYS A 70 -0.20 14.56 9.18
C LYS A 70 0.24 15.47 10.33
N ASN A 71 -0.26 15.21 11.54
CA ASN A 71 0.06 15.98 12.74
C ASN A 71 -0.17 17.49 12.51
N PHE A 72 -1.33 17.82 11.93
CA PHE A 72 -1.73 19.20 11.71
C PHE A 72 -2.04 19.87 13.06
N GLU A 73 -1.45 21.03 13.29
CA GLU A 73 -1.62 21.83 14.49
C GLU A 73 -1.50 23.31 14.12
N VAL A 74 -2.43 24.12 14.60
CA VAL A 74 -2.40 25.58 14.41
C VAL A 74 -1.50 26.18 15.48
N GLU A 75 -0.42 26.82 15.05
CA GLU A 75 0.56 27.44 15.95
C GLU A 75 0.12 28.84 16.38
N LYS A 76 -0.58 29.58 15.50
CA LYS A 76 -1.00 30.95 15.77
C LYS A 76 -2.23 31.35 14.97
N LYS A 77 -3.06 32.21 15.56
CA LYS A 77 -4.17 32.90 14.89
C LYS A 77 -3.93 34.41 14.91
N GLU A 78 -3.90 35.03 13.74
CA GLU A 78 -3.75 36.48 13.53
C GLU A 78 -4.94 36.99 12.72
N GLY A 79 -5.95 37.53 13.40
CA GLY A 79 -7.23 37.89 12.77
C GLY A 79 -7.89 36.67 12.12
N ASP A 80 -8.14 36.74 10.81
CA ASP A 80 -8.72 35.65 10.01
C ASP A 80 -7.67 34.63 9.53
N ILE A 81 -6.38 34.86 9.77
CA ILE A 81 -5.31 33.97 9.28
C ILE A 81 -4.91 32.98 10.38
N LEU A 82 -5.08 31.69 10.08
CA LEU A 82 -4.51 30.58 10.84
C LEU A 82 -3.13 30.24 10.25
N LYS A 83 -2.09 30.29 11.10
CA LYS A 83 -0.73 29.84 10.79
C LYS A 83 -0.49 28.48 11.43
N PHE A 84 0.08 27.57 10.65
CA PHE A 84 0.50 26.24 11.06
C PHE A 84 1.87 25.96 10.47
N LYS A 85 2.57 24.95 10.99
CA LYS A 85 3.96 24.64 10.64
C LYS A 85 4.26 24.62 9.13
N GLN A 86 3.34 24.11 8.33
CA GLN A 86 3.50 23.93 6.90
C GLN A 86 2.98 25.10 6.04
N GLY A 87 2.30 26.09 6.63
CA GLY A 87 1.70 27.18 5.85
C GLY A 87 0.62 27.98 6.57
N THR A 88 -0.27 28.58 5.78
CA THR A 88 -1.32 29.46 6.25
C THR A 88 -2.67 29.14 5.63
N TYR A 89 -3.72 29.51 6.35
CA TYR A 89 -5.10 29.44 5.90
C TYR A 89 -5.86 30.70 6.33
N ASN A 90 -6.59 31.32 5.41
CA ASN A 90 -7.43 32.47 5.70
C ASN A 90 -8.89 32.02 5.84
N ALA A 91 -9.45 32.13 7.05
CA ALA A 91 -10.78 31.67 7.41
C ALA A 91 -11.90 32.44 6.69
N ALA A 92 -11.71 33.72 6.40
CA ALA A 92 -12.71 34.55 5.72
C ALA A 92 -12.80 34.24 4.21
N THR A 93 -11.67 34.00 3.55
CA THR A 93 -11.61 33.79 2.10
C THR A 93 -11.54 32.31 1.69
N GLY A 94 -11.18 31.42 2.62
CA GLY A 94 -10.96 30.00 2.37
C GLY A 94 -9.61 29.71 1.70
N GLN A 95 -8.72 30.70 1.58
CA GLN A 95 -7.44 30.56 0.89
C GLN A 95 -6.43 29.82 1.77
N ALA A 96 -5.92 28.67 1.29
CA ALA A 96 -4.86 27.91 1.94
C ALA A 96 -3.57 27.96 1.09
N LYS A 97 -2.44 28.28 1.73
CA LYS A 97 -1.11 28.27 1.10
C LYS A 97 -0.15 27.47 1.97
N TYR A 98 0.33 26.34 1.50
CA TYR A 98 1.15 25.44 2.33
C TYR A 98 2.07 24.56 1.50
N THR A 99 3.16 24.13 2.12
CA THR A 99 4.11 23.18 1.53
C THR A 99 3.81 21.78 2.04
N LYS A 100 3.67 20.82 1.12
CA LYS A 100 3.46 19.42 1.47
C LYS A 100 4.54 18.55 0.86
N LYS A 101 5.10 17.65 1.67
CA LYS A 101 6.03 16.62 1.20
C LYS A 101 5.25 15.39 0.75
N GLU A 102 5.34 15.07 -0.53
CA GLU A 102 4.62 13.94 -1.13
C GLU A 102 5.55 13.11 -2.04
N LEU A 103 5.19 11.85 -2.25
CA LEU A 103 5.94 11.00 -3.18
C LEU A 103 5.79 11.52 -4.63
N PRO A 104 6.81 11.36 -5.48
CA PRO A 104 6.70 11.59 -6.91
C PRO A 104 5.52 10.82 -7.50
N PHE A 105 4.93 11.38 -8.56
CA PHE A 105 3.67 10.91 -9.15
C PHE A 105 3.57 9.38 -9.28
N VAL A 106 4.57 8.72 -9.87
CA VAL A 106 4.54 7.27 -10.08
C VAL A 106 4.52 6.50 -8.75
N LEU A 107 5.40 6.85 -7.80
CA LEU A 107 5.48 6.19 -6.50
C LEU A 107 4.22 6.44 -5.67
N ASP A 108 3.66 7.65 -5.73
CA ASP A 108 2.38 7.97 -5.11
C ASP A 108 1.25 7.10 -5.66
N LYS A 109 1.16 6.93 -6.98
CA LYS A 109 0.16 6.05 -7.62
C LYS A 109 0.32 4.59 -7.20
N MET A 110 1.55 4.07 -7.14
CA MET A 110 1.81 2.71 -6.66
C MET A 110 1.33 2.52 -5.22
N THR A 111 1.64 3.45 -4.31
CA THR A 111 1.20 3.35 -2.91
C THR A 111 -0.30 3.54 -2.73
N LYS A 112 -0.96 4.34 -3.59
CA LYS A 112 -2.42 4.48 -3.61
C LYS A 112 -3.10 3.19 -4.06
N LEU A 113 -2.58 2.53 -5.11
CA LEU A 113 -3.07 1.23 -5.56
C LEU A 113 -2.95 0.18 -4.44
N HIS A 114 -1.79 0.09 -3.79
CA HIS A 114 -1.56 -0.88 -2.70
C HIS A 114 -2.57 -0.70 -1.55
N LYS A 115 -2.91 0.54 -1.18
CA LYS A 115 -3.80 0.86 -0.06
C LYS A 115 -5.29 1.01 -0.43
N ALA A 116 -5.72 0.56 -1.61
CA ALA A 116 -7.10 0.73 -2.04
C ALA A 116 -8.08 0.14 -1.01
N GLN A 117 -9.12 0.90 -0.69
CA GLN A 117 -10.21 0.52 0.24
C GLN A 117 -11.35 -0.13 -0.54
N SER A 118 -12.24 -0.87 0.13
CA SER A 118 -13.38 -1.56 -0.51
C SER A 118 -14.29 -0.66 -1.36
N LYS A 119 -14.40 0.63 -1.01
CA LYS A 119 -15.15 1.64 -1.78
C LYS A 119 -14.45 2.12 -3.06
N ASP A 120 -13.16 1.86 -3.20
CA ASP A 120 -12.39 2.29 -4.36
C ASP A 120 -12.65 1.36 -5.55
N THR A 121 -12.71 1.92 -6.75
CA THR A 121 -13.04 1.19 -8.00
C THR A 121 -12.05 0.06 -8.31
N LEU A 122 -10.80 0.18 -7.87
CA LEU A 122 -9.74 -0.81 -8.09
C LEU A 122 -9.63 -1.86 -6.98
N SER A 123 -10.44 -1.76 -5.91
CA SER A 123 -10.40 -2.71 -4.80
C SER A 123 -10.63 -4.18 -5.19
N PRO A 124 -11.42 -4.52 -6.24
CA PRO A 124 -11.52 -5.91 -6.69
C PRO A 124 -10.18 -6.47 -7.20
N LEU A 125 -9.31 -5.63 -7.79
CA LEU A 125 -7.97 -6.05 -8.22
C LEU A 125 -7.11 -6.40 -7.00
N ASN A 126 -7.17 -5.61 -5.93
CA ASN A 126 -6.44 -5.88 -4.69
C ASN A 126 -6.91 -7.19 -4.04
N ALA A 127 -8.23 -7.42 -4.01
CA ALA A 127 -8.79 -8.66 -3.49
C ALA A 127 -8.37 -9.87 -4.34
N PHE A 128 -8.48 -9.76 -5.67
CA PHE A 128 -8.02 -10.79 -6.61
C PHE A 128 -6.53 -11.10 -6.42
N PHE A 129 -5.70 -10.08 -6.24
CA PHE A 129 -4.28 -10.26 -5.97
C PHE A 129 -4.04 -10.99 -4.64
N GLY A 130 -4.78 -10.64 -3.58
CA GLY A 130 -4.74 -11.35 -2.30
C GLY A 130 -5.11 -12.83 -2.41
N PHE A 131 -6.20 -13.16 -3.11
CA PHE A 131 -6.58 -14.55 -3.39
C PHE A 131 -5.51 -15.28 -4.22
N SER A 132 -4.90 -14.59 -5.17
CA SER A 132 -3.84 -15.16 -6.00
C SER A 132 -2.56 -15.45 -5.21
N LEU A 133 -2.18 -14.58 -4.28
CA LEU A 133 -1.07 -14.84 -3.35
C LEU A 133 -1.34 -16.07 -2.50
N PHE A 134 -2.56 -16.20 -1.96
CA PHE A 134 -2.94 -17.40 -1.21
C PHE A 134 -2.89 -18.67 -2.09
N PHE A 135 -3.38 -18.57 -3.33
CA PHE A 135 -3.24 -19.64 -4.31
C PHE A 135 -1.77 -20.00 -4.58
N PHE A 136 -0.85 -19.05 -4.72
CA PHE A 136 0.57 -19.34 -4.92
C PHE A 136 1.21 -20.08 -3.74
N VAL A 137 0.80 -19.76 -2.51
CA VAL A 137 1.24 -20.50 -1.31
C VAL A 137 0.79 -21.97 -1.42
N ILE A 138 -0.50 -22.22 -1.64
CA ILE A 138 -1.05 -23.58 -1.69
C ILE A 138 -0.50 -24.37 -2.88
N SER A 139 -0.56 -23.80 -4.08
CA SER A 139 -0.15 -24.47 -5.33
C SER A 139 1.32 -24.88 -5.32
N SER A 140 2.19 -24.13 -4.63
CA SER A 140 3.61 -24.50 -4.46
C SER A 140 3.77 -25.89 -3.84
N PHE A 141 2.94 -26.27 -2.86
CA PHE A 141 3.03 -27.59 -2.23
C PHE A 141 2.59 -28.75 -3.15
N TRP A 142 1.73 -28.48 -4.15
CA TRP A 142 1.27 -29.47 -5.12
C TRP A 142 2.22 -29.64 -6.32
N MET A 143 3.03 -28.61 -6.63
CA MET A 143 3.92 -28.60 -7.78
C MET A 143 5.16 -29.49 -7.62
N PHE A 144 5.66 -29.62 -6.39
CA PHE A 144 6.87 -30.37 -6.06
C PHE A 144 6.56 -31.81 -5.64
N ASN A 145 7.50 -32.73 -5.85
CA ASN A 145 7.34 -34.12 -5.45
C ASN A 145 7.60 -34.27 -3.93
N PRO A 146 6.60 -34.70 -3.13
CA PRO A 146 6.72 -34.79 -1.68
C PRO A 146 7.79 -35.77 -1.17
N LYS A 147 8.15 -36.76 -2.00
CA LYS A 147 9.14 -37.77 -1.65
C LYS A 147 10.57 -37.21 -1.68
N THR A 148 10.79 -36.05 -2.30
CA THR A 148 12.14 -35.48 -2.48
C THR A 148 12.67 -34.87 -1.18
N LYS A 149 13.99 -34.98 -0.96
CA LYS A 149 14.67 -34.33 0.17
C LYS A 149 14.52 -32.80 0.13
N ALA A 150 14.46 -32.20 -1.06
CA ALA A 150 14.25 -30.76 -1.23
C ALA A 150 12.87 -30.33 -0.71
N PHE A 151 11.80 -31.03 -1.09
CA PHE A 151 10.45 -30.72 -0.60
C PHE A 151 10.34 -30.84 0.92
N LYS A 152 10.83 -31.95 1.51
CA LYS A 152 10.80 -32.16 2.97
C LYS A 152 11.54 -31.05 3.72
N ARG A 153 12.67 -30.56 3.19
CA ARG A 153 13.38 -29.40 3.75
C ARG A 153 12.57 -28.11 3.59
N GLY A 154 12.00 -27.88 2.40
CA GLY A 154 11.15 -26.71 2.14
C GLY A 154 9.95 -26.61 3.09
N VAL A 155 9.29 -27.73 3.40
CA VAL A 155 8.20 -27.77 4.40
C VAL A 155 8.68 -27.32 5.78
N LYS A 156 9.89 -27.72 6.22
CA LYS A 156 10.45 -27.25 7.50
C LYS A 156 10.65 -25.73 7.51
N PHE A 157 11.17 -25.16 6.42
CA PHE A 157 11.31 -23.70 6.29
C PHE A 157 9.95 -22.98 6.28
N ALA A 158 8.95 -23.55 5.60
CA ALA A 158 7.59 -23.00 5.61
C ALA A 158 6.97 -23.00 7.01
N ILE A 159 7.11 -24.10 7.76
CA ILE A 159 6.64 -24.19 9.16
C ILE A 159 7.38 -23.18 10.04
N ALA A 160 8.70 -23.08 9.92
CA ALA A 160 9.49 -22.10 10.68
C ALA A 160 9.03 -20.66 10.38
N GLY A 161 8.82 -20.31 9.11
CA GLY A 161 8.30 -19.01 8.72
C GLY A 161 6.89 -18.72 9.26
N LEU A 162 6.02 -19.74 9.29
CA LEU A 162 4.68 -19.63 9.88
C LEU A 162 4.75 -19.39 11.39
N VAL A 163 5.59 -20.15 12.11
CA VAL A 163 5.80 -19.97 13.56
C VAL A 163 6.32 -18.56 13.86
N ILE A 164 7.34 -18.09 13.12
CA ILE A 164 7.86 -16.73 13.27
C ILE A 164 6.75 -15.70 13.02
N SER A 165 5.96 -15.86 11.95
CA SER A 165 4.85 -14.95 11.65
C SER A 165 3.81 -14.92 12.77
N ILE A 166 3.46 -16.08 13.33
CA ILE A 166 2.53 -16.17 14.47
C ILE A 166 3.10 -15.45 15.70
N ILE A 167 4.38 -15.64 16.02
CA ILE A 167 5.04 -14.95 17.14
C ILE A 167 4.96 -13.42 16.93
N LEU A 168 5.31 -12.94 15.73
CA LEU A 168 5.29 -11.52 15.40
C LEU A 168 3.88 -10.90 15.45
N LEU A 169 2.82 -11.69 15.27
CA LEU A 169 1.43 -11.19 15.40
C LEU A 169 1.04 -10.86 16.84
N PHE A 170 1.72 -11.42 17.84
CA PHE A 170 1.44 -11.23 19.25
C PHE A 170 2.44 -10.29 19.96
N ILE A 171 3.28 -9.59 19.20
CA ILE A 171 4.16 -8.50 19.66
C ILE A 171 3.52 -7.17 19.27
#